data_AF-A0A4Q3XYJ3-F1
#
_entry.id   AF-A0A4Q3XYJ3-F1
#
_cell.length_a   1.000
_cell.length_b   1.000
_cell.length_c   1.000
_cell.angle_alpha   90.00
_cell.angle_beta   90.00
_cell.angle_gamma   90.00
#
_symmetry.space_group_name_H-M   'P 1'
#
loop_
_entity.id
_entity.type
_entity.pdbx_description
1 polymer ?
#
loop_
_entity_poly.entity_id
_entity_poly.type
_entity_poly.pdbx_seq_one_letter_code
_entity_poly.pdbx_strand_id
1 'polypeptide(L)'
;MQAGLVELEKGLWGVADELRANSGLKASEYSSPVLGLIFLRFAEVKFDAAEKQITGTGSSRRSIGPAHFHAQGVLFVDDGARFARLVAMPEGADLGHAVNEAMRLIEEFN
;
A
#
# COMPACT_ATOMS: atom_id res chain seq x y z
N MET A 1 -4.43 20.50 12.81
CA MET A 1 -4.24 19.20 12.11
C MET A 1 -5.53 18.59 11.53
N GLN A 2 -6.75 19.10 11.83
CA GLN A 2 -8.00 18.56 11.26
C GLN A 2 -8.21 18.76 9.75
N ALA A 3 -7.65 19.80 9.14
CA ALA A 3 -7.99 20.20 7.76
C ALA A 3 -7.63 19.13 6.69
N GLY A 4 -6.53 18.39 6.87
CA GLY A 4 -6.10 17.38 5.90
C GLY A 4 -6.96 16.12 5.88
N LEU A 5 -7.60 15.79 7.01
CA LEU A 5 -8.41 14.57 7.14
C LEU A 5 -9.78 14.75 6.47
N VAL A 6 -10.35 15.95 6.55
CA VAL A 6 -11.60 16.33 5.88
C VAL A 6 -11.42 16.39 4.36
N GLU A 7 -10.29 16.90 3.86
CA GLU A 7 -10.02 16.93 2.41
C GLU A 7 -9.69 15.54 1.86
N LEU A 8 -9.00 14.70 2.64
CA LEU A 8 -8.82 13.29 2.30
C LEU A 8 -10.16 12.54 2.26
N GLU A 9 -11.02 12.75 3.26
CA GLU A 9 -12.36 12.17 3.32
C GLU A 9 -13.19 12.58 2.10
N LYS A 10 -13.23 13.87 1.75
CA LYS A 10 -13.93 14.35 0.54
C LYS A 10 -13.35 13.74 -0.74
N GLY A 11 -12.03 13.63 -0.85
CA GLY A 11 -11.38 13.01 -2.00
C GLY A 11 -11.73 11.53 -2.14
N LEU A 12 -11.69 10.78 -1.03
CA LEU A 12 -12.08 9.37 -0.99
C LEU A 12 -13.57 9.20 -1.32
N TRP A 13 -14.44 10.06 -0.80
CA TRP A 13 -15.87 10.08 -1.14
C TRP A 13 -16.13 10.40 -2.61
N GLY A 14 -15.38 11.34 -3.20
CA GLY A 14 -15.49 11.68 -4.62
C GLY A 14 -15.10 10.51 -5.53
N VAL A 15 -13.97 9.86 -5.25
CA VAL A 15 -13.51 8.68 -6.02
C VAL A 15 -14.49 7.51 -5.84
N ALA A 16 -15.01 7.30 -4.63
CA ALA A 16 -16.01 6.25 -4.38
C ALA A 16 -17.34 6.52 -5.11
N ASP A 17 -17.78 7.78 -5.20
CA ASP A 17 -19.00 8.13 -5.92
C ASP A 17 -18.83 8.01 -7.44
N GLU A 18 -17.67 8.37 -7.99
CA GLU A 18 -17.32 8.12 -9.39
C GLU A 18 -17.31 6.63 -9.73
N LEU A 19 -16.70 5.80 -8.87
CA LEU A 19 -16.70 4.34 -9.04
C LEU A 19 -18.12 3.78 -8.97
N ARG A 20 -18.94 4.23 -8.02
CA ARG A 20 -20.35 3.80 -7.89
C ARG A 20 -21.18 4.21 -9.11
N ALA A 21 -21.00 5.43 -9.60
CA ALA A 21 -21.79 5.99 -10.70
C ALA A 21 -21.42 5.38 -12.06
N ASN A 22 -20.16 5.00 -12.28
CA ASN A 22 -19.65 4.60 -13.59
C ASN A 22 -19.36 3.09 -13.75
N SER A 23 -19.37 2.29 -12.68
CA SER A 23 -19.00 0.87 -12.77
C SER A 23 -20.18 -0.10 -12.89
N GLY A 24 -21.39 0.28 -12.47
CA GLY A 24 -22.52 -0.64 -12.33
C GLY A 24 -22.33 -1.74 -11.28
N LEU A 25 -21.24 -1.69 -10.50
CA LEU A 25 -20.87 -2.67 -9.48
C LEU A 25 -21.60 -2.38 -8.15
N LYS A 26 -21.99 -3.45 -7.44
CA LYS A 26 -22.50 -3.35 -6.08
C LYS A 26 -21.38 -2.93 -5.12
N ALA A 27 -21.74 -2.28 -4.02
CA ALA A 27 -20.79 -1.86 -2.97
C ALA A 27 -19.86 -2.98 -2.47
N SER A 28 -20.34 -4.22 -2.45
CA SER A 28 -19.57 -5.41 -2.09
C SER A 28 -18.52 -5.84 -3.12
N GLU A 29 -18.64 -5.38 -4.37
CA GLU A 29 -17.78 -5.80 -5.49
C GLU A 29 -16.59 -4.85 -5.68
N TYR A 30 -16.73 -3.57 -5.30
CA TYR A 30 -15.62 -2.60 -5.36
C TYR A 30 -14.94 -2.33 -4.00
N SER A 31 -15.56 -2.69 -2.88
CA SER A 31 -15.00 -2.42 -1.54
C SER A 31 -13.68 -3.15 -1.29
N SER A 32 -13.61 -4.44 -1.62
CA SER A 32 -12.41 -5.27 -1.44
C SER A 32 -11.18 -4.76 -2.20
N PRO A 33 -11.25 -4.50 -3.53
CA PRO A 33 -10.07 -4.00 -4.26
C PRO A 33 -9.65 -2.60 -3.79
N VAL A 34 -10.59 -1.71 -3.45
CA VAL A 34 -10.25 -0.39 -2.90
C VAL A 34 -9.56 -0.53 -1.54
N LEU A 35 -10.07 -1.38 -0.65
CA LEU A 35 -9.46 -1.62 0.65
C LEU A 35 -8.06 -2.23 0.53
N GLY A 36 -7.85 -3.13 -0.43
CA GLY A 36 -6.53 -3.69 -0.73
C GLY A 36 -5.52 -2.61 -1.15
N LEU A 37 -5.91 -1.68 -2.03
CA LEU A 37 -5.06 -0.57 -2.43
C LEU A 37 -4.73 0.37 -1.26
N ILE A 38 -5.73 0.69 -0.42
CA ILE A 38 -5.53 1.50 0.80
C ILE A 38 -4.55 0.79 1.74
N PHE A 39 -4.72 -0.53 1.92
CA PHE A 39 -3.83 -1.35 2.75
C PHE A 39 -2.40 -1.30 2.22
N LEU A 40 -2.16 -1.53 0.93
CA LEU A 40 -0.82 -1.49 0.33
C LEU A 40 -0.16 -0.11 0.54
N ARG A 41 -0.91 0.98 0.33
CA ARG A 41 -0.39 2.33 0.58
C ARG A 41 -0.06 2.56 2.05
N PHE A 42 -0.93 2.12 2.96
CA PHE A 42 -0.69 2.26 4.39
C PHE A 42 0.54 1.46 4.85
N ALA A 43 0.67 0.21 4.38
CA ALA A 43 1.81 -0.65 4.67
C ALA A 43 3.13 -0.03 4.18
N GLU A 44 3.18 0.48 2.95
CA GLU A 44 4.37 1.16 2.40
C GLU A 44 4.77 2.39 3.25
N VAL A 45 3.82 3.25 3.61
CA VAL A 45 4.11 4.44 4.44
C VAL A 45 4.70 4.05 5.81
N LYS A 46 4.19 2.99 6.43
CA LYS A 46 4.71 2.47 7.70
C LYS A 46 6.09 1.85 7.52
N PHE A 47 6.27 1.07 6.47
CA PHE A 47 7.55 0.46 6.12
C PHE A 47 8.63 1.52 5.91
N ASP A 48 8.39 2.54 5.10
CA ASP A 48 9.37 3.62 4.82
C ASP A 48 9.78 4.37 6.08
N ALA A 49 8.82 4.59 7.00
CA ALA A 49 9.08 5.23 8.27
C ALA A 49 9.97 4.35 9.19
N ALA A 50 9.76 3.03 9.18
CA ALA A 50 10.57 2.07 9.92
C ALA A 50 11.95 1.87 9.28
N GLU A 51 12.02 1.79 7.94
CA GLU A 51 13.25 1.62 7.18
C GLU A 51 14.24 2.73 7.53
N LYS A 52 13.80 4.00 7.52
CA LYS A 52 14.63 5.15 7.92
C LYS A 52 15.21 5.02 9.33
N GLN A 53 14.45 4.45 10.27
CA GLN A 53 14.89 4.23 11.65
C GLN A 53 15.90 3.07 11.74
N ILE A 54 15.66 1.99 11.00
CA ILE A 54 16.53 0.80 10.96
C ILE A 54 17.86 1.12 10.26
N THR A 55 17.83 1.83 9.13
CA THR A 55 19.03 2.22 8.38
C THR A 55 19.84 3.29 9.12
N GLY A 56 19.18 4.17 9.87
CA GLY A 56 19.84 5.23 10.64
C GLY A 56 20.64 4.74 11.86
N THR A 57 20.52 3.47 12.25
CA THR A 57 21.08 2.93 13.50
C THR A 57 22.18 1.88 13.31
N GLY A 58 22.59 1.55 12.08
CA GLY A 58 23.48 0.42 11.78
C GLY A 58 24.70 0.73 10.93
N SER A 59 25.81 0.02 11.20
CA SER A 59 26.98 -0.04 10.30
C SER A 59 26.62 -0.79 9.01
N SER A 60 27.12 -0.31 7.86
CA SER A 60 26.90 -0.75 6.46
C SER A 60 26.97 -2.27 6.16
N ARG A 61 27.28 -3.13 7.13
CA ARG A 61 27.44 -4.59 6.98
C ARG A 61 26.25 -5.42 7.46
N ARG A 62 25.22 -4.83 8.06
CA ARG A 62 24.03 -5.58 8.51
C ARG A 62 23.00 -5.66 7.38
N SER A 63 22.68 -6.87 6.92
CA SER A 63 21.58 -7.08 5.97
C SER A 63 20.25 -6.82 6.68
N ILE A 64 19.55 -5.77 6.26
CA ILE A 64 18.19 -5.47 6.70
C ILE A 64 17.24 -6.46 6.00
N GLY A 65 16.26 -6.97 6.74
CA GLY A 65 15.30 -7.96 6.25
C GLY A 65 14.07 -8.04 7.16
N PRO A 66 13.08 -8.90 6.86
CA PRO A 66 11.75 -8.86 7.47
C PRO A 66 11.74 -8.80 9.00
N ALA A 67 12.58 -9.60 9.65
CA ALA A 67 12.68 -9.65 11.11
C ALA A 67 12.94 -8.29 11.78
N HIS A 68 13.65 -7.36 11.11
CA HIS A 68 13.92 -6.03 11.64
C HIS A 68 12.66 -5.16 11.69
N PHE A 69 11.78 -5.31 10.70
CA PHE A 69 10.51 -4.59 10.63
C PHE A 69 9.48 -5.22 11.57
N HIS A 70 9.42 -6.56 11.62
CA HIS A 70 8.55 -7.29 12.54
C HIS A 70 8.85 -6.96 14.01
N ALA A 71 10.12 -6.78 14.37
CA ALA A 71 10.52 -6.35 15.71
C ALA A 71 9.97 -4.96 16.11
N GLN A 72 9.57 -4.14 15.13
CA GLN A 72 8.91 -2.84 15.33
C GLN A 72 7.39 -2.92 15.16
N GLY A 73 6.82 -4.11 14.93
CA GLY A 73 5.39 -4.29 14.63
C GLY A 73 4.99 -3.73 13.26
N VAL A 74 5.94 -3.67 12.32
CA VAL A 74 5.73 -3.14 10.97
C VAL A 74 5.87 -4.28 9.96
N LEU A 75 4.96 -4.34 8.99
CA LEU A 75 5.03 -5.31 7.89
C LEU A 75 6.25 -5.02 7.03
N PHE A 76 6.94 -6.07 6.60
CA PHE A 76 7.92 -5.98 5.54
C PHE A 76 7.21 -5.80 4.19
N VAL A 77 7.65 -4.83 3.39
CA VAL A 77 7.10 -4.55 2.07
C VAL A 77 8.19 -4.75 1.04
N ASP A 78 8.09 -5.85 0.29
CA ASP A 78 8.97 -6.13 -0.84
C ASP A 78 8.83 -5.08 -1.94
N ASP A 79 9.87 -4.89 -2.75
CA ASP A 79 9.86 -3.93 -3.88
C ASP A 79 8.73 -4.22 -4.88
N GLY A 80 8.34 -5.48 -5.06
CA GLY A 80 7.19 -5.88 -5.86
C GLY A 80 5.83 -5.53 -5.24
N ALA A 81 5.78 -5.34 -3.92
CA ALA A 81 4.56 -4.98 -3.17
C ALA A 81 4.40 -3.48 -2.91
N ARG A 82 5.37 -2.66 -3.33
CA ARG A 82 5.33 -1.19 -3.18
C ARG A 82 4.13 -0.60 -3.95
N PHE A 83 3.28 0.13 -3.26
CA PHE A 83 2.23 0.94 -3.89
C PHE A 83 2.80 1.92 -4.92
N ALA A 84 3.98 2.50 -4.67
CA ALA A 84 4.65 3.38 -5.63
C ALA A 84 4.93 2.68 -6.98
N ARG A 85 5.19 1.36 -6.96
CA ARG A 85 5.38 0.57 -8.18
C ARG A 85 4.09 0.48 -8.98
N LEU A 86 2.96 0.25 -8.32
CA LEU A 86 1.64 0.18 -8.96
C LEU A 86 1.27 1.50 -9.65
N VAL A 87 1.53 2.63 -9.00
CA VAL A 87 1.26 3.97 -9.55
C VAL A 87 2.16 4.28 -10.75
N ALA A 88 3.38 3.75 -10.79
CA ALA A 88 4.33 3.98 -11.87
C ALA A 88 4.11 3.08 -13.10
N MET A 89 3.13 2.16 -13.06
CA MET A 89 2.86 1.27 -14.19
C MET A 89 2.32 2.04 -15.40
N PRO A 90 2.70 1.63 -16.63
CA PRO A 90 2.20 2.29 -17.84
C PRO A 90 0.70 2.03 -18.03
N GLU A 91 0.05 2.94 -18.73
CA GLU A 91 -1.35 2.80 -19.14
C GLU A 91 -1.51 1.54 -20.02
N GLY A 92 -2.50 0.69 -19.70
CA GLY A 92 -2.72 -0.60 -20.35
C GLY A 92 -1.97 -1.80 -19.73
N ALA A 93 -1.17 -1.58 -18.68
CA ALA A 93 -0.63 -2.70 -17.90
C ALA A 93 -1.73 -3.41 -17.08
N ASP A 94 -1.53 -4.69 -16.78
CA ASP A 94 -2.45 -5.48 -15.96
C ASP A 94 -2.28 -5.12 -14.47
N LEU A 95 -2.95 -4.04 -14.06
CA LEU A 95 -2.94 -3.56 -12.68
C LEU A 95 -3.57 -4.58 -11.71
N GLY A 96 -4.60 -5.32 -12.16
CA GLY A 96 -5.25 -6.33 -11.32
C GLY A 96 -4.29 -7.45 -10.94
N HIS A 97 -3.55 -7.97 -11.92
CA HIS A 97 -2.50 -8.95 -11.66
C HIS A 97 -1.40 -8.38 -10.75
N ALA A 98 -0.96 -7.14 -10.98
CA ALA A 98 0.08 -6.52 -10.15
C ALA A 98 -0.35 -6.31 -8.69
N VAL A 99 -1.61 -5.94 -8.44
CA VAL A 99 -2.17 -5.84 -7.09
C VAL A 99 -2.23 -7.22 -6.42
N ASN A 100 -2.65 -8.25 -7.14
CA ASN A 100 -2.67 -9.62 -6.60
C ASN A 100 -1.26 -10.10 -6.22
N GLU A 101 -0.27 -9.82 -7.07
CA GLU A 101 1.12 -10.18 -6.79
C GLU A 101 1.68 -9.39 -5.60
N ALA A 102 1.36 -8.10 -5.49
CA ALA A 102 1.73 -7.29 -4.35
C ALA A 102 1.16 -7.87 -3.04
N MET A 103 -0.11 -8.25 -3.02
CA MET A 103 -0.73 -8.90 -1.85
C MET A 103 -0.08 -10.25 -1.52
N ARG A 104 0.23 -11.07 -2.53
CA ARG A 104 0.93 -12.35 -2.36
C ARG A 104 2.31 -12.17 -1.72
N LEU A 105 3.06 -11.16 -2.15
CA LEU A 105 4.37 -10.83 -1.56
C LEU A 105 4.24 -10.36 -0.11
N ILE A 106 3.20 -9.57 0.21
CA ILE A 106 2.93 -9.21 1.62
C ILE A 106 2.68 -10.47 2.46
N GLU A 107 1.87 -11.42 1.98
CA GLU A 107 1.60 -12.68 2.69
C GLU A 107 2.84 -13.59 2.78
N GLU A 108 3.73 -13.57 1.80
CA GLU A 108 4.94 -14.40 1.78
C GLU A 108 5.96 -13.98 2.86
N PHE A 109 6.08 -12.68 3.12
CA PHE A 109 7.10 -12.12 4.00
C PHE A 109 6.64 -11.81 5.44
N ASN A 110 5.35 -12.00 5.76
CA ASN A 110 4.76 -11.57 7.04
C ASN A 110 3.81 -12.62 7.65
#